data_AF-A0A4Q3E4N0-F1
#
_entry.id   AF-A0A4Q3E4N0-F1
#
_cell.length_a   1.000
_cell.length_b   1.000
_cell.length_c   1.000
_cell.angle_alpha   90.00
_cell.angle_beta   90.00
_cell.angle_gamma   90.00
#
_symmetry.space_group_name_H-M   'P 1'
#
loop_
_entity.id
_entity.type
_entity.pdbx_description
1 polymer ?
#
loop_
_entity_poly.entity_id
_entity_poly.type
_entity_poly.pdbx_seq_one_letter_code
_entity_poly.pdbx_strand_id
1 'polypeptide(L)'
;TGQQPYGTWLDNYKIRLGNLPEPRLSFASLSADAVYRYQQVFGYSREDIDTIIKPMALDGKEPIGSMGTDVPLAILSDKPQHLSSYFKQFFAQVTNPPIDPIRERLVMSLATFIGNNGNLLDEDKMHCHCVTLKHPILKNHHLEKLRSIDTGMFHAKTLQTYFKADGLPGSLEKGIARLCRYAEDAVDDGFEVLILSDRAVDSEHAPIPSLLAVSAVHHHLIKKGRRGAVGIVAETGDVWEVHHFACLLAFGATAINPYLALSTIETLRDNGKLETSLDLKQLQKNYVKSINDGLLKIFSKMGISTLQSYHGSQVFEILGLNNEVVDRYFSGAVSRIGGLGLDEIARESLSKHRAGFNANKADENRLLPEGGIYQWKRRGEAHLFNPQTVHLLQHATRTNNYEVYKNYAKVINEQGEKHFTIRGLLDFAHHREPISIDEVESAEEIMKRFATGAMSFGSISHEAHSTMAIAMNRIGGKSNTGEGGEDEMRYELMPNGDSMRSAIKQVASARFGVTSNYLSNADELQIKMAQG
;
A
#
# COMPACT_ATOMS: atom_id res chain seq x y z
N THR A 1 49.00 4.40 2.43
CA THR A 1 48.35 5.68 2.06
C THR A 1 47.10 5.35 1.29
N GLY A 2 45.93 5.77 1.77
CA GLY A 2 44.69 5.63 0.99
C GLY A 2 44.72 6.56 -0.22
N GLN A 3 43.99 6.21 -1.29
CA GLN A 3 43.95 6.96 -2.54
C GLN A 3 43.52 8.42 -2.34
N GLN A 4 42.52 8.65 -1.48
CA GLN A 4 42.01 9.97 -1.09
C GLN A 4 41.64 9.99 0.41
N PRO A 5 41.56 11.17 1.05
CA PRO A 5 41.17 11.31 2.46
C PRO A 5 39.64 11.29 2.64
N TYR A 6 38.98 10.22 2.23
CA TYR A 6 37.50 10.09 2.22
C TYR A 6 36.82 10.39 3.57
N GLY A 7 37.43 9.98 4.69
CA GLY A 7 36.89 10.27 6.02
C GLY A 7 36.82 11.78 6.30
N THR A 8 37.88 12.51 5.95
CA THR A 8 37.95 13.97 6.10
C THR A 8 36.96 14.68 5.19
N TRP A 9 36.73 14.17 3.97
CA TRP A 9 35.70 14.73 3.08
C TRP A 9 34.30 14.56 3.66
N LEU A 10 33.98 13.37 4.19
CA LEU A 10 32.70 13.12 4.84
C LEU A 10 32.51 14.01 6.08
N ASP A 11 33.52 14.20 6.91
CA ASP A 11 33.38 15.01 8.12
C ASP A 11 33.17 16.50 7.82
N ASN A 12 33.81 17.01 6.77
CA ASN A 12 33.77 18.43 6.42
C ASN A 12 32.56 18.84 5.56
N TYR A 13 32.13 17.98 4.62
CA TYR A 13 31.14 18.36 3.60
C TYR A 13 29.75 17.77 3.81
N LYS A 14 29.64 16.68 4.57
CA LYS A 14 28.35 16.00 4.82
C LYS A 14 27.48 16.82 5.76
N ILE A 15 26.30 17.20 5.28
CA ILE A 15 25.33 17.93 6.09
C ILE A 15 24.46 16.90 6.85
N ARG A 16 24.52 16.93 8.17
CA ARG A 16 23.61 16.14 9.01
C ARG A 16 22.41 17.00 9.38
N LEU A 17 21.20 16.52 9.13
CA LEU A 17 19.96 17.26 9.42
C LEU A 17 19.88 17.77 10.86
N GLY A 18 20.39 16.99 11.83
CA GLY A 18 20.41 17.39 13.25
C GLY A 18 21.33 18.56 13.57
N ASN A 19 22.32 18.84 12.71
CA ASN A 19 23.28 19.93 12.88
C ASN A 19 22.83 21.22 12.18
N LEU A 20 21.73 21.16 11.40
CA LEU A 20 21.19 22.35 10.76
C LEU A 20 20.65 23.34 11.81
N PRO A 21 20.79 24.65 11.54
CA PRO A 21 20.25 25.69 12.41
C PRO A 21 18.74 25.51 12.59
N GLU A 22 18.22 26.12 13.65
CA GLU A 22 16.77 26.17 13.85
C GLU A 22 16.09 26.92 12.69
N PRO A 23 14.88 26.51 12.30
CA PRO A 23 14.21 27.08 11.14
C PRO A 23 13.93 28.56 11.34
N ARG A 24 14.14 29.36 10.30
CA ARG A 24 13.86 30.81 10.32
C ARG A 24 12.36 31.09 10.48
N LEU A 25 11.56 30.26 9.83
CA LEU A 25 10.11 30.28 9.84
C LEU A 25 9.62 28.84 10.00
N SER A 26 8.56 28.67 10.78
CA SER A 26 7.83 27.40 10.84
C SER A 26 6.37 27.69 10.50
N PHE A 27 5.76 26.81 9.73
CA PHE A 27 4.31 26.81 9.64
C PHE A 27 3.71 26.60 11.03
N ALA A 28 2.63 27.33 11.31
CA ALA A 28 1.83 27.11 12.50
C ALA A 28 1.22 25.70 12.48
N SER A 29 1.01 25.13 13.67
CA SER A 29 0.19 23.93 13.81
C SER A 29 -1.21 24.19 13.27
N LEU A 30 -1.76 23.20 12.57
CA LEU A 30 -3.12 23.27 12.06
C LEU A 30 -4.10 23.22 13.24
N SER A 31 -5.15 24.04 13.19
CA SER A 31 -6.25 23.91 14.14
C SER A 31 -6.99 22.59 13.92
N ALA A 32 -7.65 22.06 14.95
CA ALA A 32 -8.43 20.82 14.84
C ALA A 32 -9.48 20.89 13.70
N ASP A 33 -10.10 22.05 13.49
CA ASP A 33 -11.04 22.28 12.39
C ASP A 33 -10.37 22.22 11.01
N ALA A 34 -9.14 22.74 10.88
CA ALA A 34 -8.37 22.63 9.64
C ALA A 34 -7.91 21.20 9.39
N VAL A 35 -7.49 20.47 10.42
CA VAL A 35 -7.13 19.05 10.33
C VAL A 35 -8.32 18.23 9.84
N TYR A 36 -9.50 18.41 10.44
CA TYR A 36 -10.72 17.72 10.00
C TYR A 36 -11.08 18.03 8.55
N ARG A 37 -11.02 19.30 8.14
CA ARG A 37 -11.27 19.69 6.74
C ARG A 37 -10.30 19.01 5.78
N TYR A 38 -9.00 19.05 6.08
CA TYR A 38 -7.99 18.45 5.23
C TYR A 38 -8.11 16.93 5.19
N GLN A 39 -8.43 16.28 6.32
CA GLN A 39 -8.76 14.85 6.34
C GLN A 39 -9.86 14.51 5.32
N GLN A 40 -10.92 15.31 5.22
CA GLN A 40 -11.97 15.11 4.20
C GLN A 40 -11.44 15.30 2.78
N VAL A 41 -10.65 16.35 2.53
CA VAL A 41 -10.10 16.66 1.20
C VAL A 41 -9.16 15.56 0.69
N PHE A 42 -8.33 15.01 1.57
CA PHE A 42 -7.38 13.95 1.20
C PHE A 42 -8.01 12.53 1.26
N GLY A 43 -9.21 12.40 1.83
CA GLY A 43 -9.99 11.16 1.82
C GLY A 43 -9.78 10.24 3.02
N TYR A 44 -9.37 10.78 4.16
CA TYR A 44 -9.28 10.01 5.41
C TYR A 44 -10.65 9.54 5.86
N SER A 45 -10.72 8.28 6.29
CA SER A 45 -11.86 7.71 6.98
C SER A 45 -11.59 7.51 8.47
N ARG A 46 -12.65 7.24 9.25
CA ARG A 46 -12.50 6.83 10.65
C ARG A 46 -11.74 5.52 10.77
N GLU A 47 -11.97 4.58 9.84
CA GLU A 47 -11.25 3.31 9.82
C GLU A 47 -9.74 3.49 9.65
N ASP A 48 -9.30 4.42 8.79
CA ASP A 48 -7.87 4.72 8.61
C ASP A 48 -7.25 5.26 9.91
N ILE A 49 -7.98 6.16 10.59
CA ILE A 49 -7.49 6.76 11.82
C ILE A 49 -7.42 5.71 12.95
N ASP A 50 -8.51 4.97 13.16
CA ASP A 50 -8.66 4.06 14.30
C ASP A 50 -7.90 2.73 14.11
N THR A 51 -7.84 2.22 12.88
CA THR A 51 -7.23 0.91 12.57
C THR A 51 -5.77 1.05 12.17
N ILE A 52 -5.37 2.14 11.50
CA ILE A 52 -4.01 2.32 10.99
C ILE A 52 -3.22 3.31 11.85
N ILE A 53 -3.60 4.58 11.86
CA ILE A 53 -2.78 5.66 12.44
C ILE A 53 -2.63 5.50 13.96
N LYS A 54 -3.74 5.21 14.65
CA LYS A 54 -3.76 5.08 16.11
C LYS A 54 -2.87 3.93 16.60
N PRO A 55 -2.97 2.68 16.11
CA PRO A 55 -2.05 1.61 16.50
C PRO A 55 -0.59 1.91 16.16
N MET A 56 -0.31 2.50 15.00
CA MET A 56 1.06 2.88 14.64
C MET A 56 1.66 3.92 15.59
N ALA A 57 0.86 4.87 16.07
CA ALA A 57 1.30 5.88 17.03
C ALA A 57 1.46 5.31 18.46
N LEU A 58 0.59 4.40 18.88
CA LEU A 58 0.63 3.80 20.23
C LEU A 58 1.71 2.72 20.35
N ASP A 59 1.68 1.73 19.46
CA ASP A 59 2.50 0.52 19.55
C ASP A 59 3.81 0.59 18.77
N GLY A 60 3.93 1.56 17.86
CA GLY A 60 5.12 1.71 17.00
C GLY A 60 5.34 0.53 16.06
N LYS A 61 4.24 -0.13 15.66
CA LYS A 61 4.15 -1.25 14.72
C LYS A 61 2.95 -1.06 13.80
N GLU A 62 3.01 -1.62 12.61
CA GLU A 62 1.87 -1.64 11.69
C GLU A 62 0.79 -2.58 12.26
N PRO A 63 -0.50 -2.24 12.17
CA PRO A 63 -1.57 -3.13 12.58
C PRO A 63 -1.55 -4.44 11.79
N ILE A 64 -1.95 -5.53 12.44
CA ILE A 64 -2.08 -6.84 11.82
C ILE A 64 -3.57 -7.13 11.62
N GLY A 65 -3.93 -7.57 10.42
CA GLY A 65 -5.26 -8.05 10.08
C GLY A 65 -5.29 -9.54 9.76
N SER A 66 -6.47 -10.06 9.43
CA SER A 66 -6.68 -11.44 8.97
C SER A 66 -7.75 -11.48 7.88
N MET A 67 -7.95 -12.66 7.27
CA MET A 67 -8.77 -12.88 6.08
C MET A 67 -8.19 -12.22 4.81
N GLY A 68 -8.77 -12.54 3.65
CA GLY A 68 -8.38 -11.97 2.37
C GLY A 68 -9.08 -10.64 2.08
N THR A 69 -8.55 -9.90 1.10
CA THR A 69 -9.20 -8.69 0.57
C THR A 69 -10.34 -9.08 -0.36
N ASP A 70 -11.56 -8.70 0.01
CA ASP A 70 -12.79 -9.02 -0.73
C ASP A 70 -13.60 -7.78 -1.15
N VAL A 71 -13.00 -6.60 -1.00
CA VAL A 71 -13.46 -5.34 -1.60
C VAL A 71 -13.16 -5.30 -3.10
N PRO A 72 -13.87 -4.47 -3.89
CA PRO A 72 -13.56 -4.28 -5.30
C PRO A 72 -12.12 -3.84 -5.54
N LEU A 73 -11.58 -4.22 -6.69
CA LEU A 73 -10.39 -3.54 -7.22
C LEU A 73 -10.65 -2.04 -7.33
N ALA A 74 -9.62 -1.21 -7.13
CA ALA A 74 -9.78 0.25 -7.08
C ALA A 74 -10.54 0.83 -8.29
N ILE A 75 -10.22 0.36 -9.50
CA ILE A 75 -10.89 0.72 -10.76
C ILE A 75 -12.37 0.29 -10.83
N LEU A 76 -12.79 -0.70 -10.06
CA LEU A 76 -14.17 -1.21 -10.01
C LEU A 76 -14.96 -0.67 -8.82
N SER A 77 -14.36 0.14 -7.96
CA SER A 77 -15.08 0.73 -6.82
C SER A 77 -15.93 1.92 -7.25
N ASP A 78 -17.13 2.02 -6.68
CA ASP A 78 -18.01 3.19 -6.79
C ASP A 78 -17.51 4.38 -5.95
N LYS A 79 -16.54 4.17 -5.05
CA LYS A 79 -16.01 5.17 -4.13
C LYS A 79 -14.68 5.73 -4.62
N PRO A 80 -14.41 7.04 -4.40
CA PRO A 80 -13.14 7.64 -4.81
C PRO A 80 -11.98 6.97 -4.07
N GLN A 81 -11.04 6.43 -4.83
CA GLN A 81 -9.91 5.68 -4.27
C GLN A 81 -8.72 6.59 -3.97
N HIS A 82 -7.79 6.08 -3.17
CA HIS A 82 -6.46 6.66 -3.06
C HIS A 82 -5.63 6.22 -4.28
N LEU A 83 -4.80 7.10 -4.84
CA LEU A 83 -4.08 6.79 -6.09
C LEU A 83 -3.14 5.58 -5.93
N SER A 84 -2.56 5.38 -4.75
CA SER A 84 -1.72 4.20 -4.50
C SER A 84 -2.50 2.89 -4.54
N SER A 85 -3.83 2.88 -4.37
CA SER A 85 -4.64 1.65 -4.42
C SER A 85 -4.56 0.94 -5.77
N TYR A 86 -4.23 1.68 -6.83
CA TYR A 86 -4.00 1.17 -8.20
C TYR A 86 -2.62 0.51 -8.38
N PHE A 87 -1.72 0.63 -7.40
CA PHE A 87 -0.34 0.11 -7.47
C PHE A 87 -0.22 -1.13 -6.58
N LYS A 88 0.19 -2.25 -7.14
CA LYS A 88 0.37 -3.53 -6.43
C LYS A 88 1.85 -3.82 -6.30
N GLN A 89 2.31 -4.04 -5.07
CA GLN A 89 3.73 -4.30 -4.78
C GLN A 89 4.18 -5.58 -5.48
N PHE A 90 5.33 -5.54 -6.15
CA PHE A 90 6.00 -6.78 -6.53
C PHE A 90 6.56 -7.50 -5.31
N PHE A 91 6.73 -8.80 -5.47
CA PHE A 91 7.45 -9.65 -4.54
C PHE A 91 8.22 -10.70 -5.34
N ALA A 92 9.39 -11.06 -4.82
CA ALA A 92 10.23 -12.09 -5.40
C ALA A 92 9.67 -13.46 -5.04
N GLN A 93 9.82 -14.41 -5.96
CA GLN A 93 9.32 -15.77 -5.81
C GLN A 93 10.46 -16.77 -5.96
N VAL A 94 10.68 -17.26 -7.19
CA VAL A 94 11.67 -18.30 -7.48
C VAL A 94 13.01 -17.69 -7.92
N THR A 95 12.98 -16.61 -8.69
CA THR A 95 14.16 -16.01 -9.32
C THR A 95 15.21 -15.53 -8.32
N ASN A 96 14.76 -15.01 -7.18
CA ASN A 96 15.58 -14.51 -6.10
C ASN A 96 14.80 -14.60 -4.79
N PRO A 97 15.49 -14.78 -3.64
CA PRO A 97 14.82 -14.91 -2.35
C PRO A 97 14.43 -13.53 -1.77
N PRO A 98 13.32 -13.44 -1.02
CA PRO A 98 13.09 -12.32 -0.12
C PRO A 98 14.04 -12.36 1.09
N ILE A 99 14.15 -11.24 1.81
CA ILE A 99 14.99 -11.08 3.01
C ILE A 99 14.10 -11.05 4.27
N ASP A 100 14.64 -11.46 5.44
CA ASP A 100 13.97 -11.28 6.73
C ASP A 100 14.28 -9.87 7.31
N PRO A 101 13.31 -8.94 7.31
CA PRO A 101 13.54 -7.56 7.74
C PRO A 101 13.74 -7.40 9.25
N ILE A 102 13.53 -8.46 10.03
CA ILE A 102 13.66 -8.48 11.48
C ILE A 102 14.98 -9.13 11.86
N ARG A 103 15.23 -10.37 11.41
CA ARG A 103 16.41 -11.15 11.77
C ARG A 103 17.66 -10.71 11.02
N GLU A 104 17.50 -10.26 9.78
CA GLU A 104 18.60 -9.81 8.92
C GLU A 104 18.65 -8.27 8.80
N ARG A 105 18.04 -7.56 9.75
CA ARG A 105 17.96 -6.09 9.75
C ARG A 105 19.33 -5.39 9.61
N LEU A 106 20.41 -6.03 10.06
CA LEU A 106 21.77 -5.48 9.98
C LEU A 106 22.22 -5.19 8.54
N VAL A 107 21.77 -5.97 7.56
CA VAL A 107 22.15 -5.76 6.15
C VAL A 107 21.26 -4.74 5.45
N MET A 108 20.20 -4.26 6.12
CA MET A 108 19.24 -3.34 5.53
C MET A 108 19.48 -1.89 5.97
N SER A 109 19.13 -0.94 5.10
CA SER A 109 19.30 0.49 5.39
C SER A 109 18.21 1.35 4.77
N LEU A 110 17.69 2.29 5.56
CA LEU A 110 16.79 3.35 5.11
C LEU A 110 17.51 4.68 4.89
N ALA A 111 18.84 4.70 4.96
CA ALA A 111 19.58 5.94 4.76
C ALA A 111 19.31 6.52 3.37
N THR A 112 19.10 7.83 3.32
CA THR A 112 18.87 8.57 2.08
C THR A 112 19.66 9.87 2.11
N PHE A 113 19.94 10.39 0.92
CA PHE A 113 20.78 11.56 0.68
C PHE A 113 20.01 12.52 -0.20
N ILE A 114 19.82 13.74 0.29
CA ILE A 114 19.15 14.82 -0.45
C ILE A 114 20.23 15.74 -1.00
N GLY A 115 20.23 15.95 -2.32
CA GLY A 115 21.16 16.85 -2.99
C GLY A 115 21.64 16.30 -4.32
N ASN A 116 22.71 16.91 -4.83
CA ASN A 116 23.35 16.54 -6.07
C ASN A 116 24.11 15.20 -5.91
N ASN A 117 23.87 14.27 -6.83
CA ASN A 117 24.56 12.98 -6.87
C ASN A 117 25.96 13.03 -7.50
N GLY A 118 26.38 14.20 -8.00
CA GLY A 118 27.72 14.42 -8.55
C GLY A 118 28.00 13.61 -9.82
N ASN A 119 29.28 13.54 -10.20
CA ASN A 119 29.75 12.72 -11.31
C ASN A 119 30.34 11.40 -10.78
N LEU A 120 29.79 10.27 -11.21
CA LEU A 120 30.25 8.95 -10.76
C LEU A 120 31.69 8.62 -11.21
N LEU A 121 32.18 9.25 -12.27
CA LEU A 121 33.49 8.96 -12.85
C LEU A 121 34.63 9.79 -12.25
N ASP A 122 34.32 10.71 -11.33
CA ASP A 122 35.29 11.63 -10.73
C ASP A 122 35.30 11.51 -9.19
N GLU A 123 36.45 11.80 -8.60
CA GLU A 123 36.69 11.78 -7.16
C GLU A 123 36.75 13.22 -6.60
N ASP A 124 35.59 13.86 -6.45
CA ASP A 124 35.47 15.20 -5.86
C ASP A 124 34.89 15.15 -4.43
N LYS A 125 35.52 15.90 -3.51
CA LYS A 125 35.02 16.14 -2.14
C LYS A 125 33.61 16.73 -2.12
N MET A 126 33.23 17.48 -3.15
CA MET A 126 31.89 18.07 -3.27
C MET A 126 30.77 17.04 -3.45
N HIS A 127 31.09 15.79 -3.86
CA HIS A 127 30.12 14.70 -3.89
C HIS A 127 29.59 14.33 -2.48
N CYS A 128 30.31 14.71 -1.43
CA CYS A 128 29.86 14.55 -0.04
C CYS A 128 28.90 15.67 0.41
N HIS A 129 28.70 16.73 -0.39
CA HIS A 129 27.86 17.88 -0.04
C HIS A 129 26.37 17.60 -0.24
N CYS A 130 25.83 16.73 0.62
CA CYS A 130 24.43 16.35 0.63
C CYS A 130 23.87 16.31 2.05
N VAL A 131 22.56 16.50 2.18
CA VAL A 131 21.86 16.31 3.46
C VAL A 131 21.59 14.83 3.65
N THR A 132 22.25 14.24 4.63
CA THR A 132 22.07 12.83 4.97
C THR A 132 20.96 12.65 6.00
N LEU A 133 20.05 11.74 5.69
CA LEU A 133 18.99 11.28 6.58
C LEU A 133 19.20 9.81 6.94
N LYS A 134 18.88 9.45 8.19
CA LYS A 134 18.91 8.05 8.64
C LYS A 134 17.74 7.22 8.08
N HIS A 135 16.65 7.90 7.72
CA HIS A 135 15.43 7.35 7.15
C HIS A 135 14.71 8.45 6.35
N PRO A 136 13.84 8.11 5.39
CA PRO A 136 13.23 9.10 4.50
C PRO A 136 12.12 9.93 5.15
N ILE A 137 11.64 9.54 6.33
CA ILE A 137 10.48 10.21 6.95
C ILE A 137 10.91 11.46 7.73
N LEU A 138 10.35 12.60 7.38
CA LEU A 138 10.60 13.89 8.03
C LEU A 138 9.44 14.27 8.95
N LYS A 139 9.77 14.75 10.15
CA LYS A 139 8.81 15.45 11.01
C LYS A 139 8.69 16.91 10.54
N ASN A 140 7.60 17.58 10.90
CA ASN A 140 7.35 18.97 10.48
C ASN A 140 8.55 19.89 10.80
N HIS A 141 9.08 19.79 12.03
CA HIS A 141 10.29 20.54 12.43
C HIS A 141 11.50 20.29 11.53
N HIS A 142 11.73 19.03 11.14
CA HIS A 142 12.85 18.66 10.28
C HIS A 142 12.66 19.20 8.85
N LEU A 143 11.43 19.19 8.34
CA LEU A 143 11.11 19.78 7.04
C LEU A 143 11.38 21.28 7.05
N GLU A 144 10.99 22.01 8.10
CA GLU A 144 11.21 23.46 8.17
C GLU A 144 12.70 23.83 8.26
N LYS A 145 13.52 23.01 8.95
CA LYS A 145 14.98 23.15 8.91
C LYS A 145 15.52 23.00 7.48
N LEU A 146 15.02 22.02 6.76
CA LEU A 146 15.40 21.79 5.36
C LEU A 146 14.90 22.91 4.45
N ARG A 147 13.68 23.42 4.67
CA ARG A 147 13.11 24.54 3.89
C ARG A 147 13.90 25.83 4.10
N SER A 148 14.43 26.03 5.31
CA SER A 148 15.23 27.20 5.68
C SER A 148 16.71 27.08 5.32
N ILE A 149 17.14 25.95 4.74
CA ILE A 149 18.55 25.64 4.50
C ILE A 149 19.19 26.67 3.57
N ASP A 150 20.34 27.16 3.98
CA ASP A 150 21.09 28.24 3.34
C ASP A 150 22.54 28.10 3.76
N THR A 151 23.21 27.10 3.18
CA THR A 151 24.63 26.82 3.42
C THR A 151 25.50 27.26 2.25
N GLY A 152 25.03 28.27 1.49
CA GLY A 152 25.73 28.87 0.35
C GLY A 152 25.58 28.11 -0.97
N MET A 153 25.68 26.78 -0.98
CA MET A 153 25.48 25.93 -2.18
C MET A 153 24.43 24.83 -1.95
N PHE A 154 23.53 25.06 -1.01
CA PHE A 154 22.46 24.11 -0.75
C PHE A 154 21.21 24.89 -0.31
N HIS A 155 20.23 24.95 -1.20
CA HIS A 155 19.00 25.70 -1.02
C HIS A 155 17.78 24.83 -1.33
N ALA A 156 16.67 25.15 -0.69
CA ALA A 156 15.40 24.49 -0.93
C ALA A 156 14.38 25.44 -1.55
N LYS A 157 13.63 24.94 -2.53
CA LYS A 157 12.47 25.63 -3.11
C LYS A 157 11.20 24.83 -2.84
N THR A 158 10.17 25.51 -2.34
CA THR A 158 8.84 24.92 -2.21
C THR A 158 8.01 25.17 -3.46
N LEU A 159 7.46 24.12 -4.04
CA LEU A 159 6.58 24.13 -5.20
C LEU A 159 5.20 23.60 -4.78
N GLN A 160 4.15 24.37 -5.08
CA GLN A 160 2.79 24.03 -4.67
C GLN A 160 2.12 23.06 -5.66
N THR A 161 1.47 22.03 -5.13
CA THR A 161 0.90 20.90 -5.88
C THR A 161 -0.63 20.95 -5.88
N TYR A 162 -1.18 21.85 -6.69
CA TYR A 162 -2.63 22.00 -6.82
C TYR A 162 -3.05 22.12 -8.28
N PHE A 163 -4.34 21.93 -8.54
CA PHE A 163 -5.00 22.26 -9.79
C PHE A 163 -6.33 22.95 -9.52
N LYS A 164 -6.90 23.60 -10.52
CA LYS A 164 -8.14 24.36 -10.35
C LYS A 164 -9.32 23.41 -10.14
N ALA A 165 -10.14 23.69 -9.13
CA ALA A 165 -11.28 22.87 -8.73
C ALA A 165 -12.56 23.16 -9.55
N ASP A 166 -12.41 23.45 -10.84
CA ASP A 166 -13.52 23.87 -11.72
C ASP A 166 -14.30 22.70 -12.33
N GLY A 167 -13.77 21.48 -12.25
CA GLY A 167 -14.39 20.29 -12.86
C GLY A 167 -14.31 20.27 -14.38
N LEU A 168 -13.47 21.10 -14.99
CA LEU A 168 -13.25 21.11 -16.43
C LEU A 168 -12.20 20.06 -16.84
N PRO A 169 -12.38 19.39 -18.01
CA PRO A 169 -11.37 18.49 -18.56
C PRO A 169 -10.01 19.17 -18.74
N GLY A 170 -8.94 18.43 -18.44
CA GLY A 170 -7.55 18.89 -18.57
C GLY A 170 -7.06 19.86 -17.47
N SER A 171 -7.89 20.18 -16.47
CA SER A 171 -7.46 21.04 -15.35
C SER A 171 -6.31 20.42 -14.54
N LEU A 172 -6.35 19.10 -14.32
CA LEU A 172 -5.26 18.37 -13.66
C LEU A 172 -3.99 18.36 -14.51
N GLU A 173 -4.10 18.08 -15.81
CA GLU A 173 -2.96 18.09 -16.75
C GLU A 173 -2.25 19.45 -16.75
N LYS A 174 -3.00 20.55 -16.80
CA LYS A 174 -2.46 21.91 -16.70
C LYS A 174 -1.77 22.17 -15.36
N GLY A 175 -2.32 21.63 -14.26
CA GLY A 175 -1.71 21.69 -12.93
C GLY A 175 -0.35 21.01 -12.89
N ILE A 176 -0.26 19.79 -13.44
CA ILE A 176 0.97 19.01 -13.51
C ILE A 176 1.99 19.69 -14.44
N ALA A 177 1.57 20.15 -15.62
CA ALA A 177 2.45 20.85 -16.56
C ALA A 177 3.06 22.12 -15.93
N ARG A 178 2.27 22.88 -15.16
CA ARG A 178 2.77 24.03 -14.39
C ARG A 178 3.79 23.60 -13.34
N LEU A 179 3.51 22.54 -12.60
CA LEU A 179 4.42 22.02 -11.57
C LEU A 179 5.77 21.58 -12.18
N CYS A 180 5.74 20.83 -13.28
CA CYS A 180 6.94 20.41 -13.99
C CYS A 180 7.79 21.60 -14.48
N ARG A 181 7.15 22.63 -15.04
CA ARG A 181 7.85 23.86 -15.45
C ARG A 181 8.51 24.57 -14.27
N TYR A 182 7.80 24.77 -13.16
CA TYR A 182 8.40 25.41 -11.98
C TYR A 182 9.51 24.56 -11.34
N ALA A 183 9.44 23.24 -11.46
CA ALA A 183 10.54 22.37 -11.07
C ALA A 183 11.76 22.56 -11.98
N GLU A 184 11.54 22.64 -13.30
CA GLU A 184 12.59 22.94 -14.29
C GLU A 184 13.27 24.28 -13.99
N ASP A 185 12.49 25.34 -13.80
CA ASP A 185 12.96 26.69 -13.48
C ASP A 185 13.75 26.70 -12.15
N ALA A 186 13.25 26.02 -11.11
CA ALA A 186 13.93 25.94 -9.82
C ALA A 186 15.28 25.20 -9.92
N VAL A 187 15.40 24.19 -10.79
CA VAL A 187 16.70 23.56 -11.00
C VAL A 187 17.66 24.50 -11.72
N ASP A 188 17.19 25.29 -12.69
CA ASP A 188 18.01 26.28 -13.40
C ASP A 188 18.48 27.42 -12.50
N ASP A 189 17.66 27.82 -11.54
CA ASP A 189 18.02 28.80 -10.50
C ASP A 189 19.06 28.24 -9.50
N GLY A 190 19.40 26.94 -9.58
CA GLY A 190 20.41 26.30 -8.74
C GLY A 190 19.88 25.77 -7.41
N PHE A 191 18.58 25.49 -7.27
CA PHE A 191 18.07 24.83 -6.05
C PHE A 191 18.34 23.32 -6.08
N GLU A 192 18.98 22.80 -5.02
CA GLU A 192 19.31 21.38 -4.88
C GLU A 192 18.19 20.57 -4.21
N VAL A 193 17.19 21.22 -3.62
CA VAL A 193 16.05 20.55 -3.00
C VAL A 193 14.73 21.15 -3.49
N LEU A 194 13.88 20.30 -4.04
CA LEU A 194 12.50 20.65 -4.41
C LEU A 194 11.54 20.05 -3.38
N ILE A 195 10.86 20.90 -2.63
CA ILE A 195 9.80 20.51 -1.70
C ILE A 195 8.46 20.64 -2.43
N LEU A 196 7.85 19.52 -2.80
CA LEU A 196 6.51 19.49 -3.39
C LEU A 196 5.49 19.48 -2.26
N SER A 197 4.66 20.52 -2.17
CA SER A 197 3.74 20.75 -1.05
C SER A 197 2.29 20.82 -1.51
N ASP A 198 1.39 20.08 -0.87
CA ASP A 198 -0.07 20.12 -1.12
C ASP A 198 -0.81 20.96 -0.07
N ARG A 199 -0.10 21.78 0.72
CA ARG A 199 -0.71 22.63 1.77
C ARG A 199 -1.47 23.82 1.22
N ALA A 200 -1.19 24.25 -0.01
CA ALA A 200 -1.85 25.39 -0.66
C ALA A 200 -3.24 25.03 -1.26
N VAL A 201 -4.02 24.22 -0.55
CA VAL A 201 -5.36 23.81 -0.93
C VAL A 201 -6.40 24.75 -0.33
N ASP A 202 -7.32 25.22 -1.16
CA ASP A 202 -8.40 26.15 -0.81
C ASP A 202 -9.70 25.78 -1.53
N SER A 203 -10.74 26.63 -1.47
CA SER A 203 -12.03 26.36 -2.10
C SER A 203 -12.00 26.26 -3.63
N GLU A 204 -11.00 26.86 -4.28
CA GLU A 204 -10.85 26.92 -5.73
C GLU A 204 -9.71 26.03 -6.26
N HIS A 205 -8.88 25.48 -5.37
CA HIS A 205 -7.70 24.70 -5.73
C HIS A 205 -7.69 23.35 -5.00
N ALA A 206 -7.78 22.27 -5.77
CA ALA A 206 -7.72 20.89 -5.29
C ALA A 206 -6.28 20.35 -5.34
N PRO A 207 -5.90 19.43 -4.44
CA PRO A 207 -4.55 18.86 -4.43
C PRO A 207 -4.33 17.94 -5.64
N ILE A 208 -3.16 18.03 -6.26
CA ILE A 208 -2.67 16.97 -7.15
C ILE A 208 -2.30 15.78 -6.26
N PRO A 209 -2.76 14.54 -6.53
CA PRO A 209 -2.36 13.37 -5.75
C PRO A 209 -0.84 13.30 -5.61
N SER A 210 -0.32 13.13 -4.39
CA SER A 210 1.10 13.33 -4.12
C SER A 210 2.00 12.40 -4.95
N LEU A 211 1.55 11.15 -5.15
CA LEU A 211 2.21 10.16 -5.98
C LEU A 211 2.35 10.61 -7.45
N LEU A 212 1.29 11.19 -8.01
CA LEU A 212 1.31 11.72 -9.37
C LEU A 212 2.20 12.96 -9.48
N ALA A 213 2.13 13.87 -8.49
CA ALA A 213 2.96 15.07 -8.47
C ALA A 213 4.46 14.73 -8.41
N VAL A 214 4.86 13.83 -7.51
CA VAL A 214 6.24 13.37 -7.37
C VAL A 214 6.71 12.66 -8.64
N SER A 215 5.93 11.70 -9.15
CA SER A 215 6.33 10.91 -10.31
C SER A 215 6.44 11.76 -11.58
N ALA A 216 5.49 12.69 -11.80
CA ALA A 216 5.52 13.62 -12.91
C ALA A 216 6.78 14.50 -12.89
N VAL A 217 7.14 15.08 -11.74
CA VAL A 217 8.37 15.89 -11.61
C VAL A 217 9.61 15.01 -11.77
N HIS A 218 9.64 13.83 -11.15
CA HIS A 218 10.76 12.89 -11.25
C HIS A 218 11.07 12.51 -12.70
N HIS A 219 10.07 12.03 -13.45
CA HIS A 219 10.26 11.63 -14.85
C HIS A 219 10.50 12.82 -15.78
N HIS A 220 9.88 13.98 -15.52
CA HIS A 220 10.15 15.19 -16.29
C HIS A 220 11.61 15.62 -16.16
N LEU A 221 12.15 15.68 -14.94
CA LEU A 221 13.55 16.04 -14.71
C LEU A 221 14.52 14.98 -15.23
N ILE A 222 14.15 13.69 -15.27
CA ILE A 222 14.96 12.64 -15.93
C ILE A 222 15.03 12.91 -17.43
N LYS A 223 13.89 13.15 -18.08
CA LYS A 223 13.83 13.44 -19.53
C LYS A 223 14.64 14.68 -19.92
N LYS A 224 14.77 15.65 -19.00
CA LYS A 224 15.59 16.86 -19.16
C LYS A 224 17.06 16.70 -18.74
N GLY A 225 17.47 15.55 -18.22
CA GLY A 225 18.84 15.32 -17.74
C GLY A 225 19.19 16.06 -16.44
N ARG A 226 18.18 16.49 -15.68
CA ARG A 226 18.32 17.35 -14.49
C ARG A 226 18.05 16.64 -13.16
N ARG A 227 17.48 15.42 -13.18
CA ARG A 227 17.08 14.73 -11.95
C ARG A 227 18.23 14.47 -10.97
N GLY A 228 19.46 14.27 -11.46
CA GLY A 228 20.63 14.01 -10.63
C GLY A 228 21.10 15.22 -9.79
N ALA A 229 20.69 16.43 -10.17
CA ALA A 229 21.10 17.66 -9.49
C ALA A 229 20.27 17.97 -8.23
N VAL A 230 19.09 17.35 -8.08
CA VAL A 230 18.13 17.75 -7.05
C VAL A 230 17.58 16.57 -6.24
N GLY A 231 17.29 16.80 -4.96
CA GLY A 231 16.44 15.93 -4.14
C GLY A 231 14.97 16.36 -4.22
N ILE A 232 14.04 15.40 -4.27
CA ILE A 232 12.60 15.69 -4.23
C ILE A 232 12.07 15.31 -2.85
N VAL A 233 11.48 16.27 -2.14
CA VAL A 233 10.86 16.05 -0.83
C VAL A 233 9.36 16.27 -0.96
N ALA A 234 8.56 15.30 -0.55
CA ALA A 234 7.11 15.40 -0.57
C ALA A 234 6.61 15.89 0.80
N GLU A 235 6.01 17.08 0.87
CA GLU A 235 5.21 17.56 1.99
C GLU A 235 3.73 17.32 1.64
N THR A 236 3.15 16.29 2.25
CA THR A 236 1.92 15.68 1.72
C THR A 236 0.91 15.32 2.79
N GLY A 237 -0.36 15.59 2.47
CA GLY A 237 -1.54 15.29 3.26
C GLY A 237 -2.14 13.93 2.96
N ASP A 238 -1.96 13.34 1.77
CA ASP A 238 -2.59 12.05 1.40
C ASP A 238 -1.79 10.78 1.81
N VAL A 239 -0.81 10.92 2.70
CA VAL A 239 0.11 9.82 3.04
C VAL A 239 0.03 9.46 4.52
N TRP A 240 -0.56 8.29 4.81
CA TRP A 240 -0.68 7.77 6.18
C TRP A 240 -0.36 6.28 6.32
N GLU A 241 -0.40 5.51 5.24
CA GLU A 241 -0.09 4.07 5.24
C GLU A 241 1.31 3.79 4.70
N VAL A 242 1.93 2.70 5.19
CA VAL A 242 3.25 2.24 4.75
C VAL A 242 3.32 2.09 3.23
N HIS A 243 2.24 1.59 2.61
CA HIS A 243 2.15 1.44 1.16
C HIS A 243 2.25 2.79 0.42
N HIS A 244 1.67 3.87 0.96
CA HIS A 244 1.72 5.20 0.35
C HIS A 244 3.16 5.72 0.33
N PHE A 245 3.89 5.56 1.44
CA PHE A 245 5.32 5.91 1.51
C PHE A 245 6.14 5.09 0.52
N ALA A 246 5.90 3.78 0.44
CA ALA A 246 6.61 2.90 -0.46
C ALA A 246 6.38 3.25 -1.94
N CYS A 247 5.18 3.67 -2.32
CA CYS A 247 4.91 4.17 -3.67
C CYS A 247 5.71 5.44 -3.95
N LEU A 248 5.62 6.45 -3.08
CA LEU A 248 6.33 7.72 -3.28
C LEU A 248 7.83 7.53 -3.45
N LEU A 249 8.45 6.67 -2.64
CA LEU A 249 9.89 6.39 -2.72
C LEU A 249 10.24 5.66 -4.03
N ALA A 250 9.44 4.68 -4.45
CA ALA A 250 9.68 3.94 -5.70
C ALA A 250 9.48 4.81 -6.95
N PHE A 251 8.70 5.88 -6.86
CA PHE A 251 8.43 6.82 -7.96
C PHE A 251 9.18 8.15 -7.84
N GLY A 252 10.17 8.24 -6.95
CA GLY A 252 11.22 9.25 -7.03
C GLY A 252 11.31 10.24 -5.87
N ALA A 253 10.47 10.15 -4.84
CA ALA A 253 10.64 10.94 -3.61
C ALA A 253 11.92 10.51 -2.87
N THR A 254 12.74 11.49 -2.50
CA THR A 254 13.95 11.28 -1.69
C THR A 254 13.62 11.25 -0.20
N ALA A 255 12.67 12.07 0.24
CA ALA A 255 12.16 12.14 1.61
C ALA A 255 10.69 12.56 1.63
N ILE A 256 9.97 12.23 2.71
CA ILE A 256 8.52 12.41 2.82
C ILE A 256 8.18 12.99 4.19
N ASN A 257 7.44 14.09 4.23
CA ASN A 257 6.82 14.66 5.41
C ASN A 257 5.29 14.45 5.35
N PRO A 258 4.76 13.48 6.11
CA PRO A 258 3.32 13.21 6.18
C PRO A 258 2.63 14.16 7.18
N TYR A 259 2.63 15.47 6.89
CA TYR A 259 2.25 16.49 7.88
C TYR A 259 0.84 16.27 8.45
N LEU A 260 -0.12 15.86 7.61
CA LEU A 260 -1.50 15.70 8.03
C LEU A 260 -1.70 14.48 8.94
N ALA A 261 -0.99 13.38 8.69
CA ALA A 261 -0.99 12.24 9.60
C ALA A 261 -0.38 12.62 10.97
N LEU A 262 0.70 13.41 10.98
CA LEU A 262 1.31 13.90 12.22
C LEU A 262 0.38 14.86 12.99
N SER A 263 -0.30 15.77 12.29
CA SER A 263 -1.30 16.66 12.88
C SER A 263 -2.56 15.93 13.34
N THR A 264 -2.91 14.82 12.69
CA THR A 264 -3.99 13.92 13.12
C THR A 264 -3.65 13.30 14.47
N ILE A 265 -2.43 12.78 14.64
CA ILE A 265 -1.96 12.21 15.92
C ILE A 265 -1.99 13.27 17.04
N GLU A 266 -1.53 14.48 16.75
CA GLU A 266 -1.58 15.62 17.69
C GLU A 266 -3.02 15.94 18.09
N THR A 267 -3.93 16.05 17.12
CA THR A 267 -5.35 16.33 17.36
C THR A 267 -6.04 15.21 18.15
N LEU A 268 -5.70 13.95 17.92
CA LEU A 268 -6.24 12.82 18.70
C LEU A 268 -5.79 12.85 20.15
N ARG A 269 -4.52 13.20 20.40
CA ARG A 269 -3.98 13.36 21.75
C ARG A 269 -4.67 14.51 22.48
N ASP A 270 -4.74 15.67 21.85
CA ASP A 270 -5.26 16.89 22.47
C ASP A 270 -6.76 16.78 22.79
N ASN A 271 -7.50 16.00 21.99
CA ASN A 271 -8.90 15.67 22.26
C ASN A 271 -9.11 14.48 23.21
N GLY A 272 -8.05 13.92 23.80
CA GLY A 272 -8.13 12.80 24.74
C GLY A 272 -8.60 11.45 24.14
N LYS A 273 -8.50 11.28 22.80
CA LYS A 273 -8.91 10.04 22.11
C LYS A 273 -7.84 8.94 22.10
N LEU A 274 -6.64 9.28 22.59
CA LEU A 274 -5.54 8.34 22.83
C LEU A 274 -5.46 8.09 24.34
N GLU A 275 -5.92 6.93 24.78
CA GLU A 275 -5.85 6.51 26.19
C GLU A 275 -4.41 6.10 26.55
N THR A 276 -3.53 7.08 26.70
CA THR A 276 -2.10 6.84 26.91
C THR A 276 -1.41 7.96 27.68
N SER A 277 -0.35 7.62 28.40
CA SER A 277 0.54 8.57 29.08
C SER A 277 1.70 9.06 28.19
N LEU A 278 1.77 8.60 26.93
CA LEU A 278 2.83 8.97 26.00
C LEU A 278 2.72 10.44 25.57
N ASP A 279 3.86 11.12 25.49
CA ASP A 279 3.93 12.48 24.95
C ASP A 279 3.84 12.49 23.41
N LEU A 280 3.57 13.65 22.81
CA LEU A 280 3.46 13.78 21.35
C LEU A 280 4.77 13.40 20.64
N LYS A 281 5.92 13.71 21.25
CA LYS A 281 7.22 13.39 20.63
C LYS A 281 7.41 11.88 20.51
N GLN A 282 6.98 11.11 21.50
CA GLN A 282 7.02 9.65 21.51
C GLN A 282 5.97 9.06 20.58
N LEU A 283 4.75 9.58 20.55
CA LEU A 283 3.71 9.14 19.60
C LEU A 283 4.16 9.31 18.14
N GLN A 284 4.70 10.48 17.79
CA GLN A 284 5.26 10.73 16.45
C GLN A 284 6.48 9.84 16.16
N LYS A 285 7.31 9.55 17.18
CA LYS A 285 8.47 8.65 17.03
C LYS A 285 8.03 7.21 16.76
N ASN A 286 7.00 6.73 17.46
CA ASN A 286 6.40 5.41 17.26
C ASN A 286 5.81 5.29 15.85
N TYR A 287 5.03 6.29 15.42
CA TYR A 287 4.47 6.32 14.07
C TYR A 287 5.57 6.24 12.98
N VAL A 288 6.61 7.06 13.09
CA VAL A 288 7.76 7.03 12.17
C VAL A 288 8.50 5.68 12.22
N LYS A 289 8.66 5.10 13.42
CA LYS A 289 9.28 3.77 13.58
C LYS A 289 8.45 2.70 12.87
N SER A 290 7.13 2.72 13.03
CA SER A 290 6.21 1.80 12.37
C SER A 290 6.32 1.85 10.85
N ILE A 291 6.35 3.06 10.28
CA ILE A 291 6.57 3.26 8.84
C ILE A 291 7.92 2.70 8.40
N ASN A 292 8.99 3.00 9.14
CA ASN A 292 10.33 2.52 8.81
C ASN A 292 10.41 0.99 8.81
N ASP A 293 9.86 0.33 9.83
CA ASP A 293 9.83 -1.13 9.90
C ASP A 293 8.95 -1.72 8.76
N GLY A 294 7.85 -1.06 8.42
CA GLY A 294 7.01 -1.42 7.28
C GLY A 294 7.68 -1.23 5.91
N LEU A 295 8.51 -0.19 5.74
CA LEU A 295 9.29 0.02 4.51
C LEU A 295 10.33 -1.10 4.34
N LEU A 296 11.04 -1.45 5.41
CA LEU A 296 11.97 -2.59 5.40
C LEU A 296 11.24 -3.88 5.00
N LYS A 297 10.05 -4.12 5.55
CA LYS A 297 9.18 -5.25 5.15
C LYS A 297 8.85 -5.24 3.66
N ILE A 298 8.53 -4.09 3.08
CA ILE A 298 8.22 -4.00 1.63
C ILE A 298 9.46 -4.27 0.78
N PHE A 299 10.61 -3.70 1.15
CA PHE A 299 11.85 -3.89 0.38
C PHE A 299 12.28 -5.36 0.39
N SER A 300 12.13 -5.99 1.56
CA SER A 300 12.51 -7.38 1.77
C SER A 300 11.69 -8.36 0.93
N LYS A 301 10.44 -8.02 0.55
CA LYS A 301 9.62 -8.83 -0.37
C LYS A 301 10.29 -9.08 -1.72
N MET A 302 11.05 -8.10 -2.23
CA MET A 302 11.82 -8.21 -3.47
C MET A 302 13.29 -8.60 -3.24
N GLY A 303 13.71 -8.81 -1.98
CA GLY A 303 15.11 -9.02 -1.63
C GLY A 303 15.97 -7.75 -1.73
N ILE A 304 15.36 -6.56 -1.64
CA ILE A 304 16.08 -5.29 -1.68
C ILE A 304 16.51 -4.90 -0.27
N SER A 305 17.82 -4.68 -0.07
CA SER A 305 18.36 -4.33 1.26
C SER A 305 18.37 -2.83 1.55
N THR A 306 18.52 -1.97 0.55
CA THR A 306 18.75 -0.52 0.76
C THR A 306 17.70 0.34 0.09
N LEU A 307 17.30 1.42 0.77
CA LEU A 307 16.41 2.44 0.19
C LEU A 307 16.99 3.05 -1.09
N GLN A 308 18.30 3.22 -1.19
CA GLN A 308 18.94 3.75 -2.39
C GLN A 308 18.68 2.88 -3.63
N SER A 309 18.59 1.56 -3.47
CA SER A 309 18.26 0.65 -4.58
C SER A 309 16.76 0.62 -4.86
N TYR A 310 15.93 0.86 -3.85
CA TYR A 310 14.48 0.92 -3.98
C TYR A 310 14.00 2.25 -4.59
N HIS A 311 14.71 3.34 -4.35
CA HIS A 311 14.40 4.68 -4.85
C HIS A 311 14.36 4.70 -6.38
N GLY A 312 13.24 5.12 -6.96
CA GLY A 312 13.06 5.15 -8.42
C GLY A 312 12.95 3.77 -9.09
N SER A 313 12.91 2.66 -8.33
CA SER A 313 12.90 1.29 -8.88
C SER A 313 11.58 0.86 -9.52
N GLN A 314 10.48 1.58 -9.24
CA GLN A 314 9.15 1.27 -9.74
C GLN A 314 8.73 -0.21 -9.54
N VAL A 315 9.06 -0.82 -8.39
CA VAL A 315 8.71 -2.22 -8.08
C VAL A 315 7.22 -2.44 -7.77
N PHE A 316 6.38 -2.01 -8.69
CA PHE A 316 4.92 -2.08 -8.64
C PHE A 316 4.35 -2.44 -10.01
N GLU A 317 3.22 -3.13 -9.98
CA GLU A 317 2.32 -3.23 -11.12
C GLU A 317 1.15 -2.26 -10.95
N ILE A 318 0.85 -1.52 -12.01
CA ILE A 318 -0.30 -0.63 -12.08
C ILE A 318 -1.48 -1.43 -12.64
N LEU A 319 -2.63 -1.33 -11.97
CA LEU A 319 -3.86 -2.01 -12.35
C LEU A 319 -5.01 -1.01 -12.43
N GLY A 320 -5.46 -0.70 -13.64
CA GLY A 320 -6.62 0.17 -13.87
C GLY A 320 -6.28 1.62 -14.20
N LEU A 321 -5.03 1.96 -14.55
CA LEU A 321 -4.69 3.26 -15.16
C LEU A 321 -4.36 3.06 -16.63
N ASN A 322 -4.83 3.97 -17.49
CA ASN A 322 -4.58 3.87 -18.92
C ASN A 322 -3.10 4.07 -19.28
N ASN A 323 -2.70 3.58 -20.46
CA ASN A 323 -1.30 3.63 -20.89
C ASN A 323 -0.81 5.06 -21.11
N GLU A 324 -1.68 5.99 -21.53
CA GLU A 324 -1.28 7.39 -21.72
C GLU A 324 -0.80 8.05 -20.42
N VAL A 325 -1.49 7.82 -19.29
CA VAL A 325 -1.08 8.30 -17.98
C VAL A 325 0.22 7.61 -17.54
N VAL A 326 0.30 6.29 -17.69
CA VAL A 326 1.47 5.50 -17.28
C VAL A 326 2.71 5.91 -18.08
N ASP A 327 2.63 5.98 -19.40
CA ASP A 327 3.76 6.32 -20.27
C ASP A 327 4.26 7.74 -20.03
N ARG A 328 3.36 8.68 -19.73
CA ARG A 328 3.74 10.09 -19.48
C ARG A 328 4.33 10.29 -18.09
N TYR A 329 3.68 9.77 -17.05
CA TYR A 329 3.95 10.14 -15.66
C TYR A 329 4.56 9.04 -14.81
N PHE A 330 4.47 7.78 -15.20
CA PHE A 330 5.03 6.61 -14.50
C PHE A 330 5.87 5.75 -15.46
N SER A 331 6.61 6.42 -16.37
CA SER A 331 7.28 5.78 -17.51
C SER A 331 8.12 4.58 -17.08
N GLY A 332 7.86 3.40 -17.67
CA GLY A 332 8.57 2.15 -17.36
C GLY A 332 7.79 1.18 -16.45
N ALA A 333 6.75 1.65 -15.76
CA ALA A 333 5.89 0.79 -14.94
C ALA A 333 4.99 -0.11 -15.80
N VAL A 334 4.70 -1.31 -15.30
CA VAL A 334 3.82 -2.27 -15.98
C VAL A 334 2.36 -1.92 -15.72
N SER A 335 1.57 -1.76 -16.78
CA SER A 335 0.10 -1.69 -16.73
C SER A 335 -0.49 -2.59 -17.81
N ARG A 336 -1.09 -3.71 -17.41
CA ARG A 336 -1.68 -4.68 -18.35
C ARG A 336 -3.16 -4.45 -18.61
N ILE A 337 -3.84 -3.89 -17.62
CA ILE A 337 -5.27 -3.58 -17.69
C ILE A 337 -5.39 -2.06 -17.52
N GLY A 338 -5.73 -1.39 -18.62
CA GLY A 338 -5.97 0.04 -18.65
C GLY A 338 -7.23 0.45 -17.89
N GLY A 339 -7.45 1.75 -17.73
CA GLY A 339 -8.63 2.27 -17.04
C GLY A 339 -8.63 3.80 -17.00
N LEU A 340 -8.48 4.38 -15.82
CA LEU A 340 -8.59 5.82 -15.59
C LEU A 340 -7.59 6.62 -16.44
N GLY A 341 -8.06 7.74 -17.00
CA GLY A 341 -7.23 8.84 -17.47
C GLY A 341 -7.03 9.90 -16.40
N LEU A 342 -6.40 11.02 -16.78
CA LEU A 342 -6.19 12.15 -15.86
C LEU A 342 -7.52 12.80 -15.41
N ASP A 343 -8.52 12.86 -16.28
CA ASP A 343 -9.79 13.51 -15.94
C ASP A 343 -10.60 12.67 -14.93
N GLU A 344 -10.52 11.34 -15.00
CA GLU A 344 -11.08 10.43 -13.99
C GLU A 344 -10.37 10.59 -12.65
N ILE A 345 -9.03 10.63 -12.64
CA ILE A 345 -8.23 10.88 -11.42
C ILE A 345 -8.59 12.25 -10.82
N ALA A 346 -8.74 13.27 -11.67
CA ALA A 346 -9.18 14.60 -11.24
C ALA A 346 -10.57 14.54 -10.59
N ARG A 347 -11.49 13.75 -11.15
CA ARG A 347 -12.85 13.56 -10.61
C ARG A 347 -12.83 12.94 -9.21
N GLU A 348 -11.99 11.94 -8.96
CA GLU A 348 -11.80 11.36 -7.63
C GLU A 348 -11.28 12.41 -6.63
N SER A 349 -10.26 13.18 -7.00
CA SER A 349 -9.72 14.26 -6.17
C SER A 349 -10.77 15.35 -5.88
N LEU A 350 -11.53 15.76 -6.90
CA LEU A 350 -12.58 16.77 -6.75
C LEU A 350 -13.74 16.29 -5.88
N SER A 351 -14.09 15.01 -5.94
CA SER A 351 -15.13 14.44 -5.08
C SER A 351 -14.77 14.59 -3.60
N LYS A 352 -13.52 14.28 -3.23
CA LYS A 352 -13.00 14.42 -1.86
C LYS A 352 -12.86 15.90 -1.47
N HIS A 353 -12.33 16.72 -2.37
CA HIS A 353 -12.18 18.16 -2.16
C HIS A 353 -13.52 18.86 -1.88
N ARG A 354 -14.56 18.58 -2.67
CA ARG A 354 -15.91 19.10 -2.45
C ARG A 354 -16.47 18.68 -1.10
N ALA A 355 -16.21 17.47 -0.63
CA ALA A 355 -16.64 17.03 0.70
C ALA A 355 -16.02 17.89 1.83
N GLY A 356 -14.78 18.35 1.68
CA GLY A 356 -14.12 19.21 2.66
C GLY A 356 -14.52 20.69 2.59
N PHE A 357 -14.77 21.24 1.40
CA PHE A 357 -15.06 22.67 1.23
C PHE A 357 -16.56 23.02 1.09
N ASN A 358 -17.40 22.09 0.65
CA ASN A 358 -18.85 22.31 0.48
C ASN A 358 -19.70 21.72 1.62
N ALA A 359 -19.08 21.19 2.69
CA ALA A 359 -19.82 20.76 3.87
C ALA A 359 -20.51 21.97 4.51
N ASN A 360 -21.85 21.99 4.48
CA ASN A 360 -22.64 22.93 5.26
C ASN A 360 -22.17 22.86 6.72
N LYS A 361 -21.85 24.01 7.33
CA LYS A 361 -21.47 24.14 8.75
C LYS A 361 -22.52 23.58 9.74
N ALA A 362 -23.67 23.13 9.25
CA ALA A 362 -24.82 22.65 10.01
C ALA A 362 -24.82 21.14 10.31
N ASP A 363 -23.81 20.37 9.86
CA ASP A 363 -23.73 18.95 10.22
C ASP A 363 -23.18 18.82 11.66
N GLU A 364 -24.09 18.80 12.63
CA GLU A 364 -23.81 18.83 14.08
C GLU A 364 -22.86 17.70 14.55
N ASN A 365 -22.70 16.64 13.76
CA ASN A 365 -21.93 15.47 14.18
C ASN A 365 -20.45 15.43 13.75
N ARG A 366 -19.92 16.31 12.89
CA ARG A 366 -18.46 16.39 12.54
C ARG A 366 -17.73 15.02 12.47
N LEU A 367 -18.30 14.04 11.76
CA LEU A 367 -17.71 12.71 11.62
C LEU A 367 -17.08 12.55 10.24
N LEU A 368 -15.92 11.89 10.17
CA LEU A 368 -15.37 11.39 8.91
C LEU A 368 -16.20 10.18 8.42
N PRO A 369 -16.15 9.85 7.12
CA PRO A 369 -16.73 8.62 6.58
C PRO A 369 -16.29 7.39 7.38
N GLU A 370 -17.12 6.35 7.45
CA GLU A 370 -16.80 5.16 8.26
C GLU A 370 -15.58 4.39 7.74
N GLY A 371 -15.29 4.47 6.44
CA GLY A 371 -14.29 3.64 5.77
C GLY A 371 -14.94 2.36 5.25
N GLY A 372 -14.40 1.21 5.62
CA GLY A 372 -14.88 -0.11 5.25
C GLY A 372 -14.04 -0.77 4.16
N ILE A 373 -12.74 -0.47 4.10
CA ILE A 373 -11.79 -1.17 3.23
C ILE A 373 -11.26 -2.43 3.95
N TYR A 374 -11.03 -2.34 5.25
CA TYR A 374 -10.42 -3.41 6.04
C TYR A 374 -11.46 -4.37 6.64
N GLN A 375 -12.67 -3.88 6.90
CA GLN A 375 -13.76 -4.70 7.42
C GLN A 375 -15.10 -4.21 6.88
N TRP A 376 -16.06 -5.13 6.73
CA TRP A 376 -17.38 -4.75 6.27
C TRP A 376 -18.05 -3.76 7.23
N LYS A 377 -18.49 -2.63 6.70
CA LYS A 377 -19.33 -1.64 7.38
C LYS A 377 -20.60 -1.40 6.57
N ARG A 378 -21.73 -1.15 7.25
CA ARG A 378 -23.03 -0.94 6.58
C ARG A 378 -23.03 0.24 5.61
N ARG A 379 -22.29 1.30 5.89
CA ARG A 379 -22.09 2.47 5.00
C ARG A 379 -20.69 2.48 4.36
N GLY A 380 -20.00 1.36 4.45
CA GLY A 380 -18.61 1.21 4.01
C GLY A 380 -18.45 0.83 2.55
N GLU A 381 -17.23 0.45 2.16
CA GLU A 381 -17.00 -0.13 0.84
C GLU A 381 -17.82 -1.41 0.68
N ALA A 382 -18.09 -1.80 -0.57
CA ALA A 382 -18.73 -3.08 -0.82
C ALA A 382 -17.77 -4.24 -0.46
N HIS A 383 -18.33 -5.35 0.05
CA HIS A 383 -17.59 -6.61 0.26
C HIS A 383 -18.34 -7.79 -0.36
N LEU A 384 -17.59 -8.72 -0.98
CA LEU A 384 -18.14 -10.00 -1.46
C LEU A 384 -18.69 -10.84 -0.31
N PHE A 385 -17.96 -10.89 0.81
CA PHE A 385 -18.39 -11.57 2.02
C PHE A 385 -19.01 -10.56 2.97
N ASN A 386 -20.34 -10.56 3.01
CA ASN A 386 -21.14 -9.69 3.85
C ASN A 386 -22.16 -10.54 4.63
N PRO A 387 -22.86 -9.96 5.63
CA PRO A 387 -23.77 -10.73 6.48
C PRO A 387 -24.83 -11.52 5.70
N GLN A 388 -25.31 -11.00 4.56
CA GLN A 388 -26.29 -11.68 3.72
C GLN A 388 -25.68 -12.89 3.01
N THR A 389 -24.53 -12.73 2.33
CA THR A 389 -23.90 -13.82 1.59
C THR A 389 -23.43 -14.94 2.51
N VAL A 390 -22.89 -14.59 3.68
CA VAL A 390 -22.49 -15.56 4.71
C VAL A 390 -23.70 -16.31 5.27
N HIS A 391 -24.80 -15.61 5.59
CA HIS A 391 -26.01 -16.24 6.11
C HIS A 391 -26.63 -17.22 5.11
N LEU A 392 -26.76 -16.84 3.84
CA LEU A 392 -27.33 -17.69 2.80
C LEU A 392 -26.52 -18.97 2.61
N LEU A 393 -25.18 -18.87 2.54
CA LEU A 393 -24.31 -20.04 2.39
C LEU A 393 -24.40 -20.99 3.59
N GLN A 394 -24.37 -20.44 4.82
CA GLN A 394 -24.53 -21.24 6.03
C GLN A 394 -25.90 -21.92 6.11
N HIS A 395 -26.98 -21.22 5.74
CA HIS A 395 -28.32 -21.79 5.76
C HIS A 395 -28.47 -22.91 4.72
N ALA A 396 -27.99 -22.68 3.49
CA ALA A 396 -28.02 -23.68 2.42
C ALA A 396 -27.30 -24.97 2.81
N THR A 397 -26.08 -24.85 3.36
CA THR A 397 -25.26 -26.00 3.75
C THR A 397 -25.77 -26.73 4.99
N ARG A 398 -26.32 -26.01 5.98
CA ARG A 398 -26.89 -26.66 7.19
C ARG A 398 -28.21 -27.39 6.91
N THR A 399 -29.04 -26.86 6.01
CA THR A 399 -30.36 -27.44 5.69
C THR A 399 -30.34 -28.37 4.48
N ASN A 400 -29.18 -28.52 3.83
CA ASN A 400 -29.01 -29.23 2.56
C ASN A 400 -30.04 -28.77 1.49
N ASN A 401 -30.24 -27.45 1.39
CA ASN A 401 -31.24 -26.87 0.50
C ASN A 401 -30.59 -26.17 -0.70
N TYR A 402 -30.71 -26.81 -1.88
CA TYR A 402 -30.12 -26.31 -3.12
C TYR A 402 -30.76 -25.02 -3.64
N GLU A 403 -32.04 -24.77 -3.39
CA GLU A 403 -32.70 -23.52 -3.80
C GLU A 403 -32.17 -22.32 -2.99
N VAL A 404 -31.88 -22.52 -1.70
CA VAL A 404 -31.17 -21.51 -0.90
C VAL A 404 -29.76 -21.28 -1.43
N TYR A 405 -29.06 -22.33 -1.86
CA TYR A 405 -27.74 -22.19 -2.49
C TYR A 405 -27.83 -21.40 -3.81
N LYS A 406 -28.85 -21.63 -4.65
CA LYS A 406 -29.07 -20.82 -5.86
C LYS A 406 -29.27 -19.34 -5.53
N ASN A 407 -29.99 -19.02 -4.44
CA ASN A 407 -30.11 -17.63 -3.98
C ASN A 407 -28.76 -17.04 -3.56
N TYR A 408 -27.92 -17.81 -2.85
CA TYR A 408 -26.55 -17.41 -2.55
C TYR A 408 -25.73 -17.16 -3.83
N ALA A 409 -25.73 -18.14 -4.75
CA ALA A 409 -24.98 -18.07 -6.00
C ALA A 409 -25.45 -16.89 -6.86
N LYS A 410 -26.76 -16.61 -6.89
CA LYS A 410 -27.33 -15.44 -7.56
C LYS A 410 -26.75 -14.14 -6.99
N VAL A 411 -26.76 -13.96 -5.67
CA VAL A 411 -26.21 -12.74 -5.04
C VAL A 411 -24.70 -12.60 -5.29
N ILE A 412 -23.96 -13.70 -5.37
CA ILE A 412 -22.51 -13.68 -5.64
C ILE A 412 -22.19 -13.45 -7.12
N ASN A 413 -22.95 -14.03 -8.04
CA ASN A 413 -22.67 -14.02 -9.48
C ASN A 413 -23.32 -12.83 -10.19
N GLU A 414 -24.59 -12.55 -9.89
CA GLU A 414 -25.32 -11.42 -10.45
C GLU A 414 -24.99 -10.17 -9.63
N GLN A 415 -23.75 -9.72 -9.73
CA GLN A 415 -23.28 -8.52 -9.03
C GLN A 415 -23.85 -7.22 -9.62
N GLY A 416 -24.81 -7.32 -10.56
CA GLY A 416 -25.43 -6.17 -11.24
C GLY A 416 -24.36 -5.26 -11.85
N GLU A 417 -24.43 -3.98 -11.51
CA GLU A 417 -23.44 -2.95 -11.91
C GLU A 417 -22.19 -2.92 -10.99
N LYS A 418 -22.15 -3.70 -9.91
CA LYS A 418 -21.09 -3.63 -8.89
C LYS A 418 -20.09 -4.76 -9.03
N HIS A 419 -19.12 -4.58 -9.90
CA HIS A 419 -18.07 -5.58 -10.10
C HIS A 419 -17.02 -5.53 -8.99
N PHE A 420 -16.66 -6.69 -8.44
CA PHE A 420 -15.58 -6.77 -7.44
C PHE A 420 -14.25 -7.25 -8.03
N THR A 421 -14.33 -8.10 -9.05
CA THR A 421 -13.19 -8.83 -9.62
C THR A 421 -13.19 -8.73 -11.14
N ILE A 422 -12.03 -8.91 -11.77
CA ILE A 422 -11.89 -8.87 -13.24
C ILE A 422 -12.79 -9.91 -13.93
N ARG A 423 -12.92 -11.12 -13.35
CA ARG A 423 -13.79 -12.16 -13.91
C ARG A 423 -15.27 -11.75 -13.95
N GLY A 424 -15.68 -10.78 -13.14
CA GLY A 424 -17.04 -10.24 -13.15
C GLY A 424 -17.33 -9.35 -14.38
N LEU A 425 -16.30 -8.97 -15.14
CA LEU A 425 -16.42 -8.23 -16.40
C LEU A 425 -16.51 -9.16 -17.62
N LEU A 426 -16.33 -10.47 -17.43
CA LEU A 426 -16.32 -11.45 -18.49
C LEU A 426 -17.68 -12.14 -18.57
N ASP A 427 -18.11 -12.45 -19.78
CA ASP A 427 -19.30 -13.25 -20.05
C ASP A 427 -18.98 -14.44 -20.96
N PHE A 428 -19.83 -15.46 -20.94
CA PHE A 428 -19.65 -16.66 -21.74
C PHE A 428 -20.12 -16.43 -23.19
N ALA A 429 -19.31 -16.86 -24.15
CA ALA A 429 -19.70 -16.84 -25.55
C ALA A 429 -20.65 -18.02 -25.85
N HIS A 430 -21.94 -17.75 -25.97
CA HIS A 430 -22.99 -18.74 -26.26
C HIS A 430 -23.08 -19.11 -27.75
N HIS A 431 -22.05 -19.77 -28.27
CA HIS A 431 -21.94 -20.16 -29.69
C HIS A 431 -22.30 -21.63 -29.97
N ARG A 432 -22.70 -22.38 -28.93
CA ARG A 432 -23.07 -23.80 -29.02
C ARG A 432 -24.51 -23.98 -28.53
N GLU A 433 -25.21 -24.93 -29.13
CA GLU A 433 -26.52 -25.35 -28.64
C GLU A 433 -26.39 -25.94 -27.22
N PRO A 434 -27.28 -25.56 -26.28
CA PRO A 434 -27.33 -26.17 -24.96
C PRO A 434 -27.57 -27.68 -25.06
N ILE A 435 -26.85 -28.46 -24.27
CA ILE A 435 -27.03 -29.91 -24.12
C ILE A 435 -27.88 -30.22 -22.88
N SER A 436 -28.37 -31.47 -22.77
CA SER A 436 -29.01 -31.90 -21.52
C SER A 436 -28.01 -31.92 -20.36
N ILE A 437 -28.47 -31.64 -19.14
CA ILE A 437 -27.64 -31.78 -17.94
C ILE A 437 -27.16 -33.22 -17.73
N ASP A 438 -27.92 -34.20 -18.24
CA ASP A 438 -27.58 -35.63 -18.15
C ASP A 438 -26.38 -36.01 -19.03
N GLU A 439 -26.02 -35.17 -20.01
CA GLU A 439 -24.84 -35.34 -20.86
C GLU A 439 -23.58 -34.71 -20.25
N VAL A 440 -23.74 -33.92 -19.19
CA VAL A 440 -22.64 -33.27 -18.48
C VAL A 440 -21.92 -34.28 -17.58
N GLU A 441 -20.62 -34.10 -17.41
CA GLU A 441 -19.81 -34.85 -16.44
C GLU A 441 -20.47 -34.86 -15.06
N SER A 442 -20.47 -36.02 -14.38
CA SER A 442 -21.15 -36.17 -13.10
C SER A 442 -20.51 -35.31 -12.00
N ALA A 443 -21.29 -34.98 -10.97
CA ALA A 443 -20.81 -34.18 -9.85
C ALA A 443 -19.63 -34.86 -9.12
N GLU A 444 -19.64 -36.19 -9.02
CA GLU A 444 -18.57 -36.97 -8.39
C GLU A 444 -17.23 -36.81 -9.12
N GLU A 445 -17.22 -36.81 -10.45
CA GLU A 445 -16.00 -36.61 -11.23
C GLU A 445 -15.52 -35.15 -11.17
N ILE A 446 -16.44 -34.18 -11.17
CA ILE A 446 -16.10 -32.76 -11.02
C ILE A 446 -15.49 -32.49 -9.63
N MET A 447 -16.06 -33.05 -8.56
CA MET A 447 -15.59 -32.84 -7.18
C MET A 447 -14.16 -33.31 -6.93
N LYS A 448 -13.66 -34.31 -7.69
CA LYS A 448 -12.25 -34.74 -7.63
C LYS A 448 -11.26 -33.63 -8.01
N ARG A 449 -11.72 -32.62 -8.77
CA ARG A 449 -10.92 -31.47 -9.17
C ARG A 449 -10.86 -30.40 -8.08
N PHE A 450 -11.72 -30.48 -7.06
CA PHE A 450 -11.75 -29.52 -5.97
C PHE A 450 -10.64 -29.82 -4.96
N ALA A 451 -10.00 -28.75 -4.51
CA ALA A 451 -9.06 -28.79 -3.40
C ALA A 451 -9.41 -27.71 -2.38
N THR A 452 -9.33 -28.02 -1.09
CA THR A 452 -9.39 -26.98 -0.07
C THR A 452 -8.09 -26.19 -0.03
N GLY A 453 -8.19 -24.91 0.32
CA GLY A 453 -7.01 -24.06 0.51
C GLY A 453 -6.08 -24.59 1.61
N ALA A 454 -4.79 -24.27 1.49
CA ALA A 454 -3.77 -24.64 2.45
C ALA A 454 -3.86 -23.77 3.72
N MET A 455 -4.62 -24.23 4.72
CA MET A 455 -4.79 -23.58 6.02
C MET A 455 -4.06 -24.37 7.10
N SER A 456 -3.14 -23.72 7.82
CA SER A 456 -2.28 -24.41 8.77
C SER A 456 -3.03 -24.84 10.02
N PHE A 457 -2.71 -26.03 10.52
CA PHE A 457 -2.95 -26.36 11.91
C PHE A 457 -2.27 -25.30 12.81
N GLY A 458 -3.04 -24.65 13.68
CA GLY A 458 -2.61 -23.50 14.48
C GLY A 458 -3.20 -22.16 14.02
N SER A 459 -3.50 -21.99 12.72
CA SER A 459 -4.35 -20.87 12.24
C SER A 459 -5.83 -21.17 12.38
N ILE A 460 -6.19 -22.45 12.28
CA ILE A 460 -7.53 -22.99 12.50
C ILE A 460 -7.47 -24.14 13.52
N SER A 461 -8.61 -24.46 14.13
CA SER A 461 -8.70 -25.53 15.12
C SER A 461 -8.49 -26.91 14.50
N HIS A 462 -8.16 -27.89 15.35
CA HIS A 462 -8.06 -29.30 14.94
C HIS A 462 -9.35 -29.77 14.26
N GLU A 463 -10.49 -29.45 14.86
CA GLU A 463 -11.82 -29.85 14.41
C GLU A 463 -12.10 -29.29 13.02
N ALA A 464 -11.82 -28.01 12.77
CA ALA A 464 -12.01 -27.40 11.47
C ALA A 464 -11.09 -28.04 10.41
N HIS A 465 -9.81 -28.25 10.75
CA HIS A 465 -8.82 -28.83 9.84
C HIS A 465 -9.16 -30.27 9.46
N SER A 466 -9.42 -31.12 10.45
CA SER A 466 -9.78 -32.52 10.25
C SER A 466 -11.14 -32.68 9.55
N THR A 467 -12.12 -31.81 9.84
CA THR A 467 -13.43 -31.84 9.16
C THR A 467 -13.28 -31.62 7.65
N MET A 468 -12.44 -30.66 7.23
CA MET A 468 -12.19 -30.45 5.81
C MET A 468 -11.51 -31.64 5.16
N ALA A 469 -10.53 -32.26 5.84
CA ALA A 469 -9.86 -33.45 5.31
C ALA A 469 -10.83 -34.62 5.13
N ILE A 470 -11.65 -34.92 6.14
CA ILE A 470 -12.68 -35.96 6.06
C ILE A 470 -13.65 -35.65 4.90
N ALA A 471 -14.13 -34.41 4.78
CA ALA A 471 -15.06 -34.03 3.73
C ALA A 471 -14.46 -34.22 2.33
N MET A 472 -13.22 -33.76 2.09
CA MET A 472 -12.57 -33.89 0.79
C MET A 472 -12.27 -35.35 0.44
N ASN A 473 -11.82 -36.15 1.42
CA ASN A 473 -11.56 -37.58 1.22
C ASN A 473 -12.85 -38.35 0.87
N ARG A 474 -13.99 -38.00 1.49
CA ARG A 474 -15.29 -38.62 1.17
C ARG A 474 -15.76 -38.35 -0.27
N ILE A 475 -15.49 -37.16 -0.80
CA ILE A 475 -15.90 -36.77 -2.16
C ILE A 475 -14.83 -37.04 -3.22
N GLY A 476 -13.70 -37.66 -2.83
CA GLY A 476 -12.57 -37.93 -3.72
C GLY A 476 -11.78 -36.69 -4.16
N GLY A 477 -12.02 -35.53 -3.55
CA GLY A 477 -11.23 -34.32 -3.74
C GLY A 477 -10.00 -34.31 -2.85
N LYS A 478 -9.32 -33.16 -2.75
CA LYS A 478 -8.06 -33.05 -2.00
C LYS A 478 -8.12 -31.99 -0.91
N SER A 479 -7.62 -32.31 0.29
CA SER A 479 -7.33 -31.31 1.32
C SER A 479 -5.84 -31.06 1.44
N ASN A 480 -5.46 -29.90 1.99
CA ASN A 480 -4.07 -29.48 2.15
C ASN A 480 -3.75 -29.17 3.61
N THR A 481 -2.60 -29.63 4.09
CA THR A 481 -2.19 -29.43 5.50
C THR A 481 -1.97 -27.98 5.89
N GLY A 482 -1.62 -27.12 4.94
CA GLY A 482 -1.00 -25.84 5.24
C GLY A 482 0.38 -26.02 5.89
N GLU A 483 0.90 -24.92 6.44
CA GLU A 483 2.30 -24.81 6.87
C GLU A 483 2.62 -25.51 8.21
N GLY A 484 1.60 -25.94 8.96
CA GLY A 484 1.74 -26.32 10.37
C GLY A 484 2.11 -27.78 10.65
N GLY A 485 2.34 -28.58 9.59
CA GLY A 485 2.46 -30.03 9.71
C GLY A 485 1.12 -30.75 9.82
N GLU A 486 1.16 -32.05 10.09
CA GLU A 486 -0.01 -32.89 10.33
C GLU A 486 0.32 -33.95 11.39
N ASP A 487 -0.61 -34.19 12.30
CA ASP A 487 -0.47 -35.20 13.36
C ASP A 487 -0.49 -36.61 12.77
N GLU A 488 0.43 -37.47 13.20
CA GLU A 488 0.57 -38.84 12.70
C GLU A 488 -0.67 -39.71 12.96
N MET A 489 -1.45 -39.40 14.01
CA MET A 489 -2.70 -40.12 14.27
C MET A 489 -3.70 -40.03 13.12
N ARG A 490 -3.58 -39.00 12.26
CA ARG A 490 -4.48 -38.77 11.13
C ARG A 490 -4.19 -39.66 9.93
N TYR A 491 -3.05 -40.35 9.92
CA TYR A 491 -2.67 -41.24 8.84
C TYR A 491 -3.42 -42.57 8.90
N GLU A 492 -3.90 -42.94 10.08
CA GLU A 492 -4.76 -44.11 10.27
C GLU A 492 -6.21 -43.78 9.90
N LEU A 493 -6.91 -44.80 9.37
CA LEU A 493 -8.34 -44.69 9.12
C LEU A 493 -9.10 -44.72 10.43
N MET A 494 -10.14 -43.90 10.51
CA MET A 494 -11.06 -43.90 11.63
C MET A 494 -11.90 -45.18 11.63
N PRO A 495 -12.45 -45.60 12.79
CA PRO A 495 -13.28 -46.81 12.89
C PRO A 495 -14.50 -46.84 11.96
N ASN A 496 -14.99 -45.67 11.55
CA ASN A 496 -16.12 -45.52 10.62
C ASN A 496 -15.70 -45.51 9.14
N GLY A 497 -14.41 -45.70 8.83
CA GLY A 497 -13.85 -45.68 7.48
C GLY A 497 -13.43 -44.30 6.97
N ASP A 498 -13.65 -43.22 7.74
CA ASP A 498 -13.18 -41.89 7.35
C ASP A 498 -11.66 -41.77 7.45
N SER A 499 -11.08 -40.88 6.65
CA SER A 499 -9.67 -40.49 6.75
C SER A 499 -9.55 -39.02 7.11
N MET A 500 -8.77 -38.73 8.16
CA MET A 500 -8.38 -37.36 8.52
C MET A 500 -7.11 -36.91 7.80
N ARG A 501 -6.43 -37.79 7.06
CA ARG A 501 -5.18 -37.49 6.35
C ARG A 501 -5.42 -36.47 5.26
N SER A 502 -4.63 -35.41 5.22
CA SER A 502 -4.68 -34.47 4.09
C SER A 502 -3.93 -35.02 2.88
N ALA A 503 -4.56 -35.07 1.71
CA ALA A 503 -3.93 -35.60 0.49
C ALA A 503 -2.68 -34.79 0.07
N ILE A 504 -2.76 -33.46 0.20
CA ILE A 504 -1.67 -32.54 -0.15
C ILE A 504 -0.90 -32.16 1.11
N LYS A 505 0.42 -32.35 1.09
CA LYS A 505 1.33 -31.95 2.17
C LYS A 505 2.16 -30.74 1.73
N GLN A 506 2.17 -29.69 2.52
CA GLN A 506 2.84 -28.44 2.19
C GLN A 506 4.23 -28.34 2.83
N VAL A 507 5.20 -27.86 2.05
CA VAL A 507 6.55 -27.57 2.48
C VAL A 507 6.79 -26.06 2.35
N ALA A 508 6.73 -25.35 3.47
CA ALA A 508 6.91 -23.89 3.57
C ALA A 508 8.24 -23.51 4.21
N SER A 509 8.59 -22.22 4.23
CA SER A 509 9.92 -21.70 4.60
C SER A 509 10.49 -22.26 5.92
N ALA A 510 9.68 -22.30 6.98
CA ALA A 510 10.10 -22.79 8.30
C ALA A 510 10.12 -24.31 8.44
N ARG A 511 9.58 -25.06 7.46
CA ARG A 511 9.53 -26.54 7.44
C ARG A 511 8.88 -27.15 8.69
N PHE A 512 7.90 -26.49 9.30
CA PHE A 512 7.21 -27.03 10.47
C PHE A 512 6.54 -28.37 10.16
N GLY A 513 6.74 -29.36 11.01
CA GLY A 513 6.18 -30.70 10.87
C GLY A 513 6.66 -31.50 9.65
N VAL A 514 7.63 -30.99 8.88
CA VAL A 514 8.17 -31.68 7.71
C VAL A 514 9.14 -32.78 8.15
N THR A 515 8.66 -34.01 8.19
CA THR A 515 9.42 -35.23 8.50
C THR A 515 9.39 -36.22 7.33
N SER A 516 10.24 -37.25 7.35
CA SER A 516 10.17 -38.34 6.36
C SER A 516 8.81 -39.04 6.36
N ASN A 517 8.24 -39.27 7.54
CA ASN A 517 6.91 -39.87 7.70
C ASN A 517 5.81 -38.96 7.13
N TYR A 518 5.86 -37.66 7.43
CA TYR A 518 4.93 -36.66 6.88
C TYR A 518 4.94 -36.63 5.35
N LEU A 519 6.14 -36.60 4.74
CA LEU A 519 6.30 -36.56 3.29
C LEU A 519 5.85 -37.86 2.62
N SER A 520 6.05 -39.01 3.28
CA SER A 520 5.62 -40.32 2.77
C SER A 520 4.11 -40.51 2.80
N ASN A 521 3.39 -39.72 3.61
CA ASN A 521 1.94 -39.74 3.74
C ASN A 521 1.24 -38.68 2.85
N ALA A 522 1.90 -38.22 1.79
CA ALA A 522 1.38 -37.28 0.81
C ALA A 522 1.03 -37.99 -0.50
N ASP A 523 -0.10 -37.62 -1.11
CA ASP A 523 -0.36 -37.93 -2.52
C ASP A 523 0.23 -36.84 -3.43
N GLU A 524 0.36 -35.62 -2.91
CA GLU A 524 0.94 -34.46 -3.60
C GLU A 524 1.76 -33.61 -2.61
N LEU A 525 2.94 -33.15 -3.05
CA LEU A 525 3.78 -32.24 -2.29
C LEU A 525 3.69 -30.82 -2.87
N GLN A 526 3.26 -29.87 -2.03
CA GLN A 526 3.18 -28.46 -2.41
C GLN A 526 4.35 -27.67 -1.82
N ILE A 527 5.24 -27.18 -2.68
CA ILE A 527 6.26 -26.21 -2.27
C ILE A 527 5.61 -24.83 -2.18
N LYS A 528 5.43 -24.32 -0.95
CA LYS A 528 4.85 -22.99 -0.76
C LYS A 528 5.92 -21.92 -0.90
N MET A 529 5.89 -21.23 -2.02
CA MET A 529 6.74 -20.05 -2.26
C MET A 529 6.15 -18.77 -1.64
N ALA A 530 4.84 -18.57 -1.81
CA ALA A 530 4.13 -17.38 -1.34
C ALA A 530 2.63 -17.68 -1.15
N GLN A 531 1.90 -16.70 -0.62
CA GLN A 531 0.44 -16.64 -0.62
C GLN A 531 -0.01 -15.25 -1.08
N GLY A 532 -1.22 -15.19 -1.65
CA GLY A 532 -1.82 -13.95 -2.14
C GLY A 532 -2.22 -12.97 -1.05
#